data_AF-A0AAP4BDF2-F1
#
_entry.id   AF-A0AAP4BDF2-F1
#
_cell.length_a   1.000
_cell.length_b   1.000
_cell.length_c   1.000
_cell.angle_alpha   90.00
_cell.angle_beta   90.00
_cell.angle_gamma   90.00
#
_symmetry.space_group_name_H-M   'P 1'
#
loop_
_entity.id
_entity.type
_entity.pdbx_description
1 polymer ?
#
loop_
_entity_poly.entity_id
_entity_poly.type
_entity_poly.pdbx_seq_one_letter_code
_entity_poly.pdbx_strand_id
1 'polypeptide(L)'
;MKLLKRTLIVLLVIAVILTAVFLAGRYGWKLGGFRSCQSAGITSVEVNDKNVRITGFFPGSFPEGFCGYYSEERDGTLYVGFRFSAVFGFFETGDFDITIPVEGEVNEVILKTRLYETSIWKAGSGFLSQSEQYGVYVKLERNDVYSVSMSYDSGGGGVVNADNTAMESGEYIFMDNDIMQVAKDALDVPVNFTITVKDAQGNVVASGEFSFDVDMEKMYLTVTADGRILEDGD
;
A
#
# COMPACT_ATOMS: atom_id res chain seq x y z
N MET A 1 -38.57 8.36 42.81
CA MET A 1 -37.19 8.12 43.29
C MET A 1 -36.68 6.69 43.06
N LYS A 2 -37.40 5.61 43.47
CA LYS A 2 -36.97 4.21 43.25
C LYS A 2 -36.87 3.79 41.77
N LEU A 3 -37.84 4.17 40.94
CA LEU A 3 -37.82 3.91 39.50
C LEU A 3 -36.67 4.62 38.78
N LEU A 4 -36.47 5.92 39.07
CA LEU A 4 -35.36 6.72 38.52
C LEU A 4 -33.99 6.09 38.85
N LYS A 5 -33.80 5.67 40.11
CA LYS A 5 -32.57 4.99 40.55
C LYS A 5 -32.34 3.67 39.81
N ARG A 6 -33.40 2.89 39.57
CA ARG A 6 -33.31 1.61 38.82
C ARG A 6 -32.99 1.84 37.35
N THR A 7 -33.62 2.83 36.71
CA THR A 7 -33.32 3.20 35.32
C THR A 7 -31.88 3.71 35.15
N LEU A 8 -31.40 4.54 36.08
CA LEU A 8 -30.01 5.01 36.09
C LEU A 8 -29.01 3.85 36.23
N ILE A 9 -29.29 2.87 37.10
CA ILE A 9 -28.44 1.67 37.24
C ILE A 9 -28.41 0.88 35.92
N VAL A 10 -29.56 0.66 35.27
CA VAL A 10 -29.63 -0.07 33.99
C VAL A 10 -28.83 0.66 32.91
N LEU A 11 -29.00 1.98 32.77
CA LEU A 11 -28.24 2.79 31.82
C LEU A 11 -26.73 2.74 32.08
N LEU A 12 -26.33 2.79 33.35
CA LEU A 12 -24.92 2.70 33.74
C LEU A 12 -24.33 1.33 33.40
N VAL A 13 -25.07 0.24 33.63
CA VAL A 13 -24.64 -1.11 33.25
C VAL A 13 -24.47 -1.22 31.73
N ILE A 14 -25.43 -0.71 30.95
CA ILE A 14 -25.33 -0.70 29.48
C ILE A 14 -24.10 0.11 29.04
N ALA A 15 -23.87 1.29 29.62
CA ALA A 15 -22.72 2.13 29.29
C ALA A 15 -21.38 1.43 29.60
N VAL A 16 -21.29 0.71 30.72
CA VAL A 16 -20.11 -0.08 31.08
C VAL A 16 -19.88 -1.22 30.08
N ILE A 17 -20.94 -1.94 29.70
CA ILE A 17 -20.85 -3.03 28.71
C ILE A 17 -20.40 -2.49 27.35
N LEU A 18 -21.01 -1.40 26.86
CA LEU A 18 -20.65 -0.79 25.58
C LEU A 18 -19.20 -0.30 25.59
N THR A 19 -18.77 0.33 26.69
CA THR A 19 -17.36 0.74 26.86
C THR A 19 -16.42 -0.46 26.82
N ALA A 20 -16.76 -1.56 27.50
CA ALA A 20 -15.94 -2.77 27.49
C ALA A 20 -15.84 -3.39 26.10
N VAL A 21 -16.95 -3.49 25.37
CA VAL A 21 -16.98 -3.98 23.97
C VAL A 21 -16.16 -3.07 23.06
N PHE A 22 -16.29 -1.76 23.21
CA PHE A 22 -15.52 -0.79 22.43
C PHE A 22 -14.01 -0.93 22.68
N LEU A 23 -13.57 -0.98 23.94
CA LEU A 23 -12.17 -1.17 24.29
C LEU A 23 -11.62 -2.51 23.78
N ALA A 24 -12.41 -3.58 23.86
CA ALA A 24 -12.05 -4.89 23.33
C ALA A 24 -11.88 -4.85 21.80
N GLY A 25 -12.78 -4.19 21.06
CA GLY A 25 -12.65 -4.04 19.61
C GLY A 25 -11.48 -3.14 19.21
N ARG A 26 -11.29 -2.01 19.92
CA ARG A 26 -10.29 -0.98 19.62
C ARG A 26 -8.86 -1.43 19.91
N TYR A 27 -8.65 -2.25 20.94
CA TYR A 27 -7.31 -2.63 21.42
C TYR A 27 -7.07 -4.14 21.53
N GLY A 28 -8.13 -4.95 21.66
CA GLY A 28 -8.00 -6.40 21.86
C GLY A 28 -7.40 -7.15 20.67
N TRP A 29 -7.42 -6.55 19.47
CA TRP A 29 -6.80 -7.12 18.27
C TRP A 29 -5.28 -7.35 18.43
N LYS A 30 -4.61 -6.59 19.30
CA LYS A 30 -3.17 -6.73 19.59
C LYS A 30 -2.80 -8.11 20.13
N LEU A 31 -3.74 -8.83 20.75
CA LEU A 31 -3.53 -10.20 21.21
C LEU A 31 -3.31 -11.18 20.05
N GLY A 32 -3.77 -10.85 18.85
CA GLY A 32 -3.51 -11.62 17.62
C GLY A 32 -2.21 -11.24 16.91
N GLY A 33 -1.49 -10.21 17.39
CA GLY A 33 -0.28 -9.68 16.77
C GLY A 33 -0.45 -9.38 15.28
N PHE A 34 0.53 -9.78 14.46
CA PHE A 34 0.51 -9.58 13.01
C PHE A 34 -0.66 -10.25 12.28
N ARG A 35 -1.27 -11.31 12.84
CA ARG A 35 -2.43 -11.98 12.20
C ARG A 35 -3.67 -11.09 12.14
N SER A 36 -3.72 -10.07 12.98
CA SER A 36 -4.79 -9.06 12.99
C SER A 36 -4.44 -7.83 12.16
N CYS A 37 -3.23 -7.72 11.62
CA CYS A 37 -2.77 -6.55 10.87
C CYS A 37 -3.22 -6.60 9.40
N GLN A 38 -3.51 -5.43 8.85
CA GLN A 38 -3.98 -5.17 7.50
C GLN A 38 -2.91 -4.42 6.69
N SER A 39 -3.11 -4.36 5.37
CA SER A 39 -2.30 -3.51 4.50
C SER A 39 -2.47 -2.03 4.87
N ALA A 40 -1.43 -1.25 4.64
CA ALA A 40 -1.39 0.19 4.84
C ALA A 40 -0.61 0.82 3.67
N GLY A 41 -1.06 1.98 3.19
CA GLY A 41 -0.26 2.82 2.31
C GLY A 41 0.83 3.52 3.12
N ILE A 42 2.12 3.39 2.75
CA ILE A 42 3.22 4.06 3.47
C ILE A 42 3.72 5.22 2.62
N THR A 43 3.84 6.40 3.23
CA THR A 43 4.28 7.63 2.55
C THR A 43 5.69 8.04 2.95
N SER A 44 6.13 7.68 4.16
CA SER A 44 7.50 7.93 4.60
C SER A 44 7.90 7.01 5.76
N VAL A 45 9.20 6.72 5.81
CA VAL A 45 9.86 6.06 6.95
C VAL A 45 11.13 6.82 7.28
N GLU A 46 11.21 7.34 8.50
CA GLU A 46 12.37 8.03 9.04
C GLU A 46 12.96 7.17 10.17
N VAL A 47 14.21 6.75 10.03
CA VAL A 47 14.90 5.94 11.04
C VAL A 47 15.96 6.79 11.72
N ASN A 48 15.87 6.87 13.05
CA ASN A 48 16.86 7.46 13.94
C ASN A 48 17.41 6.39 14.90
N ASP A 49 18.49 6.71 15.62
CA ASP A 49 19.16 5.80 16.56
C ASP A 49 18.27 5.16 17.64
N LYS A 50 17.09 5.74 17.92
CA LYS A 50 16.19 5.30 19.00
C LYS A 50 14.73 5.21 18.61
N ASN A 51 14.39 5.61 17.39
CA ASN A 51 13.01 5.59 16.94
C ASN A 51 12.90 5.44 15.43
N VAL A 52 11.81 4.81 15.03
CA VAL A 52 11.36 4.76 13.64
C VAL A 52 10.03 5.49 13.55
N ARG A 53 9.98 6.56 12.77
CA ARG A 53 8.75 7.29 12.49
C ARG A 53 8.19 6.84 11.15
N ILE A 54 6.91 6.52 11.11
CA ILE A 54 6.24 6.03 9.90
C ILE A 54 4.97 6.83 9.69
N THR A 55 4.83 7.39 8.50
CA THR A 55 3.61 8.07 8.05
C THR A 55 2.94 7.24 6.96
N GLY A 56 1.62 7.18 6.98
CA GLY A 56 0.85 6.43 6.01
C GLY A 56 -0.64 6.65 6.11
N PHE A 57 -1.39 5.82 5.38
CA PHE A 57 -2.84 5.91 5.26
C PHE A 57 -3.51 4.54 5.06
N PHE A 58 -4.83 4.51 5.16
CA PHE A 58 -5.62 3.34 4.84
C PHE A 58 -5.86 3.24 3.31
N PRO A 59 -5.44 2.17 2.63
CA PRO A 59 -5.43 2.11 1.17
C PRO A 59 -6.81 1.79 0.55
N GLY A 60 -7.82 1.43 1.33
CA GLY A 60 -9.12 1.01 0.80
C GLY A 60 -10.06 2.16 0.45
N SER A 61 -10.92 1.95 -0.55
CA SER A 61 -11.89 2.95 -1.04
C SER A 61 -12.98 3.33 -0.03
N PHE A 62 -13.22 2.48 0.97
CA PHE A 62 -14.14 2.76 2.07
C PHE A 62 -13.34 3.19 3.30
N PRO A 63 -13.51 4.43 3.81
CA PRO A 63 -12.66 4.94 4.87
C PRO A 63 -12.79 4.12 6.15
N GLU A 64 -11.69 3.51 6.58
CA GLU A 64 -11.55 2.90 7.90
C GLU A 64 -10.62 3.75 8.76
N GLY A 65 -10.98 3.96 10.03
CA GLY A 65 -10.16 4.76 10.93
C GLY A 65 -9.02 3.96 11.56
N PHE A 66 -7.92 4.64 11.85
CA PHE A 66 -6.72 4.02 12.40
C PHE A 66 -6.93 3.49 13.83
N CYS A 67 -6.68 2.19 14.02
CA CYS A 67 -6.76 1.49 15.31
C CYS A 67 -5.39 1.32 15.98
N GLY A 68 -4.28 1.70 15.35
CA GLY A 68 -2.95 1.57 15.91
C GLY A 68 -2.09 0.53 15.21
N TYR A 69 -0.91 0.30 15.79
CA TYR A 69 0.10 -0.59 15.25
C TYR A 69 0.51 -1.68 16.25
N TYR A 70 1.14 -2.71 15.71
CA TYR A 70 1.84 -3.76 16.42
C TYR A 70 3.25 -3.86 15.85
N SER A 71 4.26 -3.92 16.71
CA SER A 71 5.66 -3.94 16.28
C SER A 71 6.47 -4.95 17.07
N GLU A 72 7.46 -5.54 16.40
CA GLU A 72 8.44 -6.43 17.01
C GLU A 72 9.82 -6.16 16.39
N GLU A 73 10.85 -6.02 17.21
CA GLU A 73 12.24 -5.89 16.77
C GLU A 73 12.92 -7.26 16.85
N ARG A 74 13.56 -7.70 15.76
CA ARG A 74 14.30 -8.97 15.69
C ARG A 74 15.53 -8.82 14.81
N ASP A 75 16.70 -9.10 15.36
CA ASP A 75 17.98 -9.13 14.62
C ASP A 75 18.24 -7.87 13.77
N GLY A 76 17.96 -6.69 14.32
CA GLY A 76 18.13 -5.40 13.63
C GLY A 76 17.06 -5.11 12.56
N THR A 77 16.00 -5.92 12.51
CA THR A 77 14.82 -5.70 11.65
C THR A 77 13.63 -5.31 12.50
N LEU A 78 12.99 -4.18 12.17
CA LEU A 78 11.74 -3.76 12.79
C LEU A 78 10.56 -4.24 11.97
N TYR A 79 9.79 -5.18 12.50
CA TYR A 79 8.50 -5.60 11.92
C TYR A 79 7.40 -4.70 12.47
N VAL A 80 6.56 -4.17 11.59
CA VAL A 80 5.43 -3.31 11.95
C VAL A 80 4.18 -3.72 11.17
N GLY A 81 3.05 -3.81 11.85
CA GLY A 81 1.75 -4.04 11.24
C GLY A 81 0.73 -3.03 11.74
N PHE A 82 -0.23 -2.69 10.88
CA PHE A 82 -1.25 -1.67 11.15
C PHE A 82 -2.64 -2.27 11.22
N ARG A 83 -3.52 -1.68 12.01
CA ARG A 83 -4.92 -2.06 12.11
C ARG A 83 -5.82 -0.87 11.83
N PHE A 84 -6.87 -1.13 11.07
CA PHE A 84 -7.95 -0.19 10.80
C PHE A 84 -9.29 -0.80 11.20
N SER A 85 -10.29 0.06 11.40
CA SER A 85 -11.67 -0.39 11.57
C SER A 85 -12.66 0.71 11.27
N ALA A 86 -13.66 0.44 10.43
CA ALA A 86 -14.82 1.30 10.25
C ALA A 86 -15.63 1.50 11.56
N VAL A 87 -15.71 0.47 12.41
CA VAL A 87 -16.57 0.48 13.61
C VAL A 87 -15.84 0.94 14.86
N PHE A 88 -14.58 0.54 15.01
CA PHE A 88 -13.80 0.86 16.21
C PHE A 88 -12.81 2.01 15.98
N GLY A 89 -12.49 2.34 14.73
CA GLY A 89 -11.61 3.46 14.36
C GLY A 89 -12.36 4.75 14.05
N PHE A 90 -13.70 4.79 14.12
CA PHE A 90 -14.53 5.88 13.60
C PHE A 90 -14.27 7.30 14.14
N PHE A 91 -13.48 7.44 15.21
CA PHE A 91 -13.04 8.74 15.73
C PHE A 91 -11.80 9.30 15.00
N GLU A 92 -11.08 8.46 14.28
CA GLU A 92 -9.81 8.77 13.61
C GLU A 92 -9.97 8.64 12.08
N THR A 93 -9.14 9.37 11.35
CA THR A 93 -8.95 9.14 9.92
C THR A 93 -8.18 7.85 9.66
N GLY A 94 -8.15 7.39 8.41
CA GLY A 94 -7.26 6.30 7.99
C GLY A 94 -5.79 6.70 7.96
N ASP A 95 -5.50 8.01 7.93
CA ASP A 95 -4.15 8.56 7.96
C ASP A 95 -3.53 8.40 9.35
N PHE A 96 -2.23 8.11 9.39
CA PHE A 96 -1.47 7.94 10.62
C PHE A 96 -0.06 8.48 10.50
N ASP A 97 0.46 8.94 11.65
CA ASP A 97 1.85 9.33 11.87
C ASP A 97 2.24 8.76 13.24
N ILE A 98 3.10 7.75 13.23
CA ILE A 98 3.48 7.03 14.43
C ILE A 98 4.99 7.06 14.65
N THR A 99 5.38 7.02 15.91
CA THR A 99 6.78 6.89 16.32
C THR A 99 6.94 5.62 17.14
N ILE A 100 7.75 4.70 16.66
CA ILE A 100 8.03 3.41 17.29
C ILE A 100 9.40 3.51 17.97
N PRO A 101 9.51 3.36 19.30
CA PRO A 101 10.80 3.26 19.96
C PRO A 101 11.48 1.93 19.59
N VAL A 102 12.80 1.97 19.36
CA VAL A 102 13.63 0.80 19.07
C VAL A 102 14.79 0.73 20.05
N GLU A 103 15.23 -0.48 20.37
CA GLU A 103 16.30 -0.71 21.36
C GLU A 103 17.68 -0.85 20.70
N GLY A 104 17.73 -1.40 19.49
CA GLY A 104 18.95 -1.60 18.71
C GLY A 104 19.03 -0.77 17.43
N GLU A 105 20.12 -0.96 16.70
CA GLU A 105 20.29 -0.39 15.37
C GLU A 105 19.37 -1.10 14.36
N VAL A 106 18.54 -0.30 13.68
CA VAL A 106 17.60 -0.80 12.68
C VAL A 106 18.26 -0.76 11.30
N ASN A 107 18.46 -1.93 10.72
CA ASN A 107 18.97 -2.11 9.36
C ASN A 107 17.84 -2.20 8.33
N GLU A 108 16.65 -2.61 8.76
CA GLU A 108 15.50 -2.81 7.87
C GLU A 108 14.18 -2.63 8.62
N VAL A 109 13.18 -2.05 7.95
CA VAL A 109 11.82 -1.94 8.45
C VAL A 109 10.89 -2.71 7.52
N ILE A 110 10.15 -3.67 8.08
CA ILE A 110 9.24 -4.55 7.34
C ILE A 110 7.80 -4.29 7.75
N LEU A 111 6.97 -3.89 6.79
CA LEU A 111 5.53 -3.95 6.90
C LEU A 111 5.09 -5.41 6.89
N LYS A 112 4.42 -5.86 7.96
CA LYS A 112 3.98 -7.24 8.15
C LYS A 112 2.47 -7.29 8.39
N THR A 113 1.80 -8.08 7.56
CA THR A 113 0.37 -8.36 7.65
C THR A 113 0.12 -9.83 7.98
N ARG A 114 -1.14 -10.25 7.97
CA ARG A 114 -1.48 -11.67 8.01
C ARG A 114 -0.97 -12.44 6.79
N LEU A 115 -0.91 -11.79 5.63
CA LEU A 115 -0.76 -12.44 4.33
C LEU A 115 0.65 -12.34 3.78
N TYR A 116 1.39 -11.28 4.12
CA TYR A 116 2.69 -11.00 3.53
C TYR A 116 3.54 -10.08 4.42
N GLU A 117 4.81 -10.00 4.04
CA GLU A 117 5.83 -9.14 4.60
C GLU A 117 6.47 -8.32 3.48
N THR A 118 6.82 -7.07 3.74
CA THR A 118 7.37 -6.18 2.71
C THR A 118 8.32 -5.15 3.32
N SER A 119 9.51 -5.00 2.74
CA SER A 119 10.54 -4.09 3.24
C SER A 119 10.27 -2.64 2.81
N ILE A 120 9.85 -1.79 3.75
CA ILE A 120 9.48 -0.38 3.50
C ILE A 120 10.63 0.59 3.73
N TRP A 121 11.75 0.12 4.30
CA TRP A 121 12.95 0.93 4.50
C TRP A 121 14.15 0.03 4.71
N LYS A 122 15.31 0.43 4.18
CA LYS A 122 16.57 -0.29 4.39
C LYS A 122 17.75 0.66 4.60
N ALA A 123 18.67 0.30 5.50
CA ALA A 123 19.90 1.05 5.72
C ALA A 123 20.71 1.12 4.42
N GLY A 124 21.13 2.33 4.06
CA GLY A 124 21.83 2.62 2.80
C GLY A 124 20.92 2.94 1.61
N SER A 125 19.69 2.42 1.57
CA SER A 125 18.71 2.73 0.51
C SER A 125 17.69 3.79 0.93
N GLY A 126 17.41 3.89 2.23
CA GLY A 126 16.37 4.79 2.75
C GLY A 126 14.97 4.22 2.64
N PHE A 127 13.97 5.10 2.57
CA PHE A 127 12.57 4.74 2.39
C PHE A 127 12.35 4.10 1.02
N LEU A 128 11.71 2.94 0.99
CA LEU A 128 11.34 2.23 -0.24
C LEU A 128 9.86 2.49 -0.45
N SER A 129 9.52 3.32 -1.44
CA SER A 129 8.12 3.61 -1.76
C SER A 129 7.39 2.32 -2.10
N GLN A 130 6.11 2.19 -1.75
CA GLN A 130 5.31 1.04 -2.19
C GLN A 130 5.17 0.99 -3.71
N SER A 131 5.30 2.13 -4.39
CA SER A 131 5.43 2.22 -5.85
C SER A 131 6.77 1.69 -6.39
N GLU A 132 7.69 1.28 -5.52
CA GLU A 132 9.00 0.74 -5.85
C GLU A 132 9.14 -0.73 -5.45
N GLN A 133 8.09 -1.38 -4.95
CA GLN A 133 8.19 -2.75 -4.42
C GLN A 133 7.67 -3.81 -5.38
N TYR A 134 6.50 -3.64 -5.99
CA TYR A 134 5.91 -4.65 -6.86
C TYR A 134 5.07 -4.03 -7.97
N GLY A 135 5.06 -4.64 -9.17
CA GLY A 135 4.22 -4.22 -10.29
C GLY A 135 5.00 -3.88 -11.56
N VAL A 136 4.36 -3.12 -12.44
CA VAL A 136 4.87 -2.84 -13.79
C VAL A 136 5.44 -1.44 -13.87
N TYR A 137 6.65 -1.34 -14.42
CA TYR A 137 7.38 -0.10 -14.66
C TYR A 137 7.56 0.09 -16.15
N VAL A 138 7.30 1.30 -16.64
CA VAL A 138 7.39 1.63 -18.06
C VAL A 138 8.35 2.79 -18.27
N LYS A 139 9.46 2.57 -18.97
CA LYS A 139 10.37 3.62 -19.42
C LYS A 139 10.04 4.04 -20.84
N LEU A 140 10.09 5.34 -21.09
CA LEU A 140 9.81 5.91 -22.41
C LEU A 140 11.12 6.36 -23.08
N GLU A 141 11.40 5.88 -24.29
CA GLU A 141 12.43 6.48 -25.17
C GLU A 141 11.84 7.53 -26.11
N ARG A 142 10.50 7.59 -26.18
CA ARG A 142 9.75 8.55 -26.96
C ARG A 142 9.51 9.83 -26.17
N ASN A 143 9.52 10.96 -26.87
CA ASN A 143 9.27 12.29 -26.32
C ASN A 143 7.93 12.90 -26.78
N ASP A 144 7.11 12.11 -27.48
CA ASP A 144 5.79 12.50 -28.00
C ASP A 144 4.63 11.80 -27.28
N VAL A 145 4.91 11.20 -26.12
CA VAL A 145 3.94 10.46 -25.31
C VAL A 145 3.25 11.40 -24.34
N TYR A 146 1.92 11.33 -24.26
CA TYR A 146 1.10 12.15 -23.35
C TYR A 146 0.37 11.30 -22.31
N SER A 147 0.14 10.02 -22.59
CA SER A 147 -0.43 9.10 -21.61
C SER A 147 0.09 7.69 -21.78
N VAL A 148 0.30 7.01 -20.66
CA VAL A 148 0.54 5.57 -20.60
C VAL A 148 -0.57 4.96 -19.75
N SER A 149 -1.16 3.85 -20.20
CA SER A 149 -2.20 3.15 -19.45
C SER A 149 -1.96 1.65 -19.44
N MET A 150 -2.34 1.02 -18.34
CA MET A 150 -2.33 -0.43 -18.14
C MET A 150 -3.76 -0.93 -17.95
N SER A 151 -4.15 -2.00 -18.63
CA SER A 151 -5.47 -2.63 -18.48
C SER A 151 -5.36 -4.13 -18.36
N TYR A 152 -6.18 -4.74 -17.50
CA TYR A 152 -6.33 -6.18 -17.29
C TYR A 152 -7.79 -6.49 -16.96
N ASP A 153 -8.20 -7.77 -16.94
CA ASP A 153 -9.63 -8.16 -16.91
C ASP A 153 -10.44 -7.57 -15.74
N SER A 154 -9.81 -7.39 -14.59
CA SER A 154 -10.46 -6.91 -13.37
C SER A 154 -10.25 -5.42 -13.10
N GLY A 155 -9.44 -4.70 -13.90
CA GLY A 155 -9.06 -3.33 -13.58
C GLY A 155 -8.04 -2.71 -14.52
N GLY A 156 -7.52 -1.56 -14.12
CA GLY A 156 -6.54 -0.83 -14.91
C GLY A 156 -6.27 0.55 -14.35
N GLY A 157 -5.13 1.09 -14.75
CA GLY A 157 -4.62 2.38 -14.31
C GLY A 157 -3.97 3.12 -15.46
N GLY A 158 -3.64 4.39 -15.24
CA GLY A 158 -2.92 5.16 -16.24
C GLY A 158 -2.39 6.47 -15.68
N VAL A 159 -1.36 6.96 -16.32
CA VAL A 159 -0.67 8.19 -15.97
C VAL A 159 -0.81 9.18 -17.12
N VAL A 160 -1.04 10.44 -16.76
CA VAL A 160 -1.05 11.61 -17.64
C VAL A 160 -0.45 12.77 -16.85
N ASN A 161 0.33 13.63 -17.52
CA ASN A 161 0.81 14.85 -16.87
C ASN A 161 -0.36 15.82 -16.65
N ALA A 162 -0.49 16.37 -15.45
CA ALA A 162 -1.61 17.25 -15.08
C ALA A 162 -1.64 18.56 -15.89
N ASP A 163 -0.49 19.00 -16.40
CA ASP A 163 -0.34 20.19 -17.23
C ASP A 163 -0.57 19.92 -18.74
N ASN A 164 -0.96 18.68 -19.09
CA ASN A 164 -1.12 18.20 -20.47
C ASN A 164 0.15 18.40 -21.33
N THR A 165 1.33 18.26 -20.74
CA THR A 165 2.59 18.19 -21.48
C THR A 165 2.96 16.75 -21.84
N ALA A 166 3.92 16.61 -22.75
CA ALA A 166 4.53 15.32 -23.03
C ALA A 166 5.28 14.80 -21.79
N MET A 167 5.24 13.49 -21.59
CA MET A 167 5.97 12.80 -20.53
C MET A 167 7.48 12.83 -20.77
N GLU A 168 8.24 12.90 -19.67
CA GLU A 168 9.69 12.86 -19.73
C GLU A 168 10.19 11.47 -20.16
N SER A 169 11.15 11.44 -21.08
CA SER A 169 11.79 10.22 -21.57
C SER A 169 12.97 9.83 -20.68
N GLY A 170 13.22 8.54 -20.52
CA GLY A 170 14.43 7.98 -19.92
C GLY A 170 14.28 7.50 -18.49
N GLU A 171 13.21 7.87 -17.79
CA GLU A 171 12.89 7.36 -16.45
C GLU A 171 11.77 6.33 -16.47
N TYR A 172 11.77 5.43 -15.48
CA TYR A 172 10.71 4.44 -15.30
C TYR A 172 9.51 5.07 -14.60
N ILE A 173 8.35 4.94 -15.24
CA ILE A 173 7.06 5.33 -14.71
C ILE A 173 6.42 4.11 -14.06
N PHE A 174 6.02 4.25 -12.80
CA PHE A 174 5.27 3.22 -12.11
C PHE A 174 3.80 3.22 -12.56
N MET A 175 3.28 2.06 -12.98
CA MET A 175 1.96 1.98 -13.61
C MET A 175 0.83 1.62 -12.65
N ASP A 176 1.02 0.68 -11.72
CA ASP A 176 0.10 0.34 -10.62
C ASP A 176 0.64 -0.87 -9.82
N ASN A 177 0.26 -1.02 -8.54
CA ASN A 177 0.52 -2.23 -7.74
C ASN A 177 -0.67 -3.20 -7.72
N ASP A 178 -1.87 -2.79 -8.14
CA ASP A 178 -3.07 -3.62 -8.03
C ASP A 178 -2.95 -4.94 -8.82
N ILE A 179 -2.16 -4.98 -9.90
CA ILE A 179 -1.90 -6.21 -10.67
C ILE A 179 -1.25 -7.32 -9.82
N MET A 180 -0.42 -6.96 -8.85
CA MET A 180 0.18 -7.93 -7.91
C MET A 180 -0.87 -8.54 -6.98
N GLN A 181 -1.85 -7.74 -6.53
CA GLN A 181 -2.94 -8.26 -5.72
C GLN A 181 -3.83 -9.20 -6.55
N VAL A 182 -4.12 -8.84 -7.80
CA VAL A 182 -4.86 -9.71 -8.73
C VAL A 182 -4.11 -11.02 -8.97
N ALA A 183 -2.78 -10.98 -9.15
CA ALA A 183 -1.97 -12.18 -9.32
C ALA A 183 -2.01 -13.10 -8.08
N LYS A 184 -1.94 -12.52 -6.87
CA LYS A 184 -2.07 -13.27 -5.61
C LYS A 184 -3.45 -13.92 -5.45
N ASP A 185 -4.51 -13.21 -5.83
CA ASP A 185 -5.89 -13.73 -5.75
C ASP A 185 -6.16 -14.80 -6.80
N ALA A 186 -5.42 -14.78 -7.92
CA ALA A 186 -5.54 -15.74 -9.02
C ALA A 186 -4.90 -17.12 -8.75
N LEU A 187 -4.31 -17.34 -7.56
CA LEU A 187 -3.73 -18.64 -7.14
C LEU A 187 -2.69 -19.20 -8.13
N ASP A 188 -1.61 -18.45 -8.37
CA ASP A 188 -0.48 -18.81 -9.26
C ASP A 188 -0.86 -18.91 -10.76
N VAL A 189 -1.90 -18.19 -11.18
CA VAL A 189 -2.22 -18.00 -12.60
C VAL A 189 -1.73 -16.62 -13.05
N PRO A 190 -0.87 -16.55 -14.10
CA PRO A 190 -0.40 -15.27 -14.62
C PRO A 190 -1.54 -14.36 -15.06
N VAL A 191 -1.44 -13.08 -14.71
CA VAL A 191 -2.42 -12.05 -15.06
C VAL A 191 -1.99 -11.40 -16.37
N ASN A 192 -2.81 -11.55 -17.41
CA ASN A 192 -2.57 -10.85 -18.67
C ASN A 192 -2.97 -9.38 -18.56
N PHE A 193 -2.11 -8.51 -19.07
CA PHE A 193 -2.36 -7.08 -19.11
C PHE A 193 -1.86 -6.47 -20.42
N THR A 194 -2.39 -5.30 -20.75
CA THR A 194 -2.00 -4.52 -21.94
C THR A 194 -1.47 -3.16 -21.51
N ILE A 195 -0.31 -2.78 -22.05
CA ILE A 195 0.17 -1.40 -22.00
C ILE A 195 -0.25 -0.70 -23.29
N THR A 196 -0.86 0.48 -23.15
CA THR A 196 -1.22 1.37 -24.26
C THR A 196 -0.59 2.74 -24.04
N VAL A 197 0.06 3.26 -25.07
CA VAL A 197 0.74 4.56 -25.05
C VAL A 197 0.10 5.45 -26.10
N LYS A 198 -0.22 6.70 -25.74
CA LYS A 198 -0.89 7.65 -26.64
C LYS A 198 -0.18 8.99 -26.75
N ASP A 199 -0.30 9.60 -27.92
CA ASP A 199 0.15 10.97 -28.20
C ASP A 199 -0.85 12.03 -27.68
N ALA A 200 -0.53 13.30 -27.90
CA ALA A 200 -1.36 14.45 -27.51
C ALA A 200 -2.78 14.45 -28.11
N GLN A 201 -2.96 13.79 -29.26
CA GLN A 201 -4.24 13.67 -29.95
C GLN A 201 -5.03 12.43 -29.51
N GLY A 202 -4.46 11.60 -28.63
CA GLY A 202 -5.04 10.35 -28.16
C GLY A 202 -4.85 9.18 -29.13
N ASN A 203 -4.01 9.31 -30.17
CA ASN A 203 -3.70 8.19 -31.04
C ASN A 203 -2.76 7.23 -30.32
N VAL A 204 -2.95 5.93 -30.53
CA VAL A 204 -2.07 4.91 -29.98
C VAL A 204 -0.75 4.91 -30.76
N VAL A 205 0.35 5.22 -30.08
CA VAL A 205 1.71 5.23 -30.65
C VAL A 205 2.50 3.96 -30.32
N ALA A 206 2.10 3.24 -29.28
CA ALA A 206 2.62 1.91 -28.95
C ALA A 206 1.58 1.12 -28.14
N SER A 207 1.54 -0.20 -28.32
CA SER A 207 0.71 -1.10 -27.53
C SER A 207 1.38 -2.46 -27.44
N GLY A 208 1.27 -3.14 -26.29
CA GLY A 208 1.83 -4.47 -26.07
C GLY A 208 1.04 -5.24 -25.03
N GLU A 209 0.97 -6.55 -25.20
CA GLU A 209 0.34 -7.50 -24.26
C GLU A 209 1.42 -8.28 -23.53
N PHE A 210 1.25 -8.44 -22.22
CA PHE A 210 2.21 -9.04 -21.31
C PHE A 210 1.48 -9.89 -20.26
N SER A 211 2.23 -10.75 -19.56
CA SER A 211 1.70 -11.59 -18.49
C SER A 211 2.52 -11.36 -17.22
N PHE A 212 1.86 -10.99 -16.13
CA PHE A 212 2.48 -10.76 -14.84
C PHE A 212 2.25 -11.96 -13.93
N ASP A 213 3.33 -12.61 -13.47
CA ASP A 213 3.28 -13.70 -12.50
C ASP A 213 3.52 -13.16 -11.09
N VAL A 214 2.95 -13.84 -10.08
CA VAL A 214 3.14 -13.49 -8.67
C VAL A 214 4.61 -13.59 -8.24
N ASP A 215 5.37 -14.50 -8.86
CA ASP A 215 6.78 -14.74 -8.56
C ASP A 215 7.72 -13.68 -9.18
N MET A 216 7.25 -12.90 -10.17
CA MET A 216 8.09 -11.91 -10.84
C MET A 216 8.47 -10.74 -9.93
N GLU A 217 7.61 -10.43 -8.96
CA GLU A 217 7.67 -9.24 -8.11
C GLU A 217 7.54 -7.92 -8.90
N LYS A 218 8.37 -7.71 -9.93
CA LYS A 218 8.42 -6.52 -10.79
C LYS A 218 8.57 -6.91 -12.25
N MET A 219 8.03 -6.08 -13.14
CA MET A 219 8.27 -6.17 -14.58
C MET A 219 8.68 -4.81 -15.11
N TYR A 220 9.77 -4.74 -15.85
CA TYR A 220 10.27 -3.52 -16.46
C TYR A 220 10.05 -3.58 -17.96
N LEU A 221 9.44 -2.54 -18.51
CA LEU A 221 9.12 -2.42 -19.92
C LEU A 221 9.74 -1.13 -20.47
N THR A 222 10.32 -1.19 -21.65
CA THR A 222 10.76 -0.02 -22.41
C THR A 222 9.89 0.18 -23.64
N VAL A 223 9.30 1.36 -23.76
CA VAL A 223 8.66 1.85 -24.99
C VAL A 223 9.74 2.47 -25.86
N THR A 224 10.12 1.78 -26.91
CA THR A 224 11.21 2.17 -27.79
C THR A 224 10.84 3.36 -28.66
N ALA A 225 11.86 4.07 -29.16
CA ALA A 225 11.66 5.20 -30.08
C ALA A 225 10.84 4.82 -31.34
N ASP A 226 10.93 3.57 -31.80
CA ASP A 226 10.19 3.07 -32.97
C ASP A 226 8.78 2.54 -32.66
N GLY A 227 8.29 2.70 -31.42
CA GLY A 227 6.91 2.39 -31.04
C GLY A 227 6.66 0.91 -30.70
N ARG A 228 7.72 0.17 -30.36
CA ARG A 228 7.59 -1.18 -29.76
C ARG A 228 7.62 -1.07 -28.24
N ILE A 229 7.10 -2.10 -27.57
CA ILE A 229 7.25 -2.26 -26.13
C ILE A 229 8.02 -3.55 -25.91
N LEU A 230 9.16 -3.45 -25.24
CA LEU A 230 10.04 -4.57 -24.94
C LEU A 230 10.08 -4.76 -23.43
N GLU A 231 10.09 -6.01 -22.98
CA GLU A 231 10.45 -6.33 -21.61
C GLU A 231 11.96 -6.19 -21.46
N ASP A 232 12.36 -5.40 -20.46
CA ASP A 232 13.75 -5.28 -20.08
C ASP A 232 14.08 -6.55 -19.27
N GLY A 233 14.85 -7.47 -19.87
CA GLY A 233 15.33 -8.64 -19.14
C GLY A 233 16.31 -8.24 -18.04
N ASP A 234 16.32 -9.01 -16.95
CA ASP A 234 17.37 -8.96 -15.92
C ASP A 234 18.78 -9.28 -16.49
#